data_AF-A0A852VSK5-F1
#
_entry.id   AF-A0A852VSK5-F1
#
_cell.length_a   1.000
_cell.length_b   1.000
_cell.length_c   1.000
_cell.angle_alpha   90.00
_cell.angle_beta   90.00
_cell.angle_gamma   90.00
#
_symmetry.space_group_name_H-M   'P 1'
#
loop_
_entity.id
_entity.type
_entity.pdbx_description
1 polymer ?
#
loop_
_entity_poly.entity_id
_entity_poly.type
_entity_poly.pdbx_seq_one_letter_code
_entity_poly.pdbx_strand_id
1 'polypeptide(L)'
;MTDHQIAIWTLGLTAVAVIGTWLSVPQFQPAWFKRRRNQIEITSPRPGEILRDSKRLAPGLCFRVTGRLGILPGNHRIWLLVQPMGSKSFWPQGFEQVTYDPVTGEWSGFIFEPSGHAKIAVFAVVAPRSAQAFFEYYQKHGGTTGWDPLHEIPAECINRWEVEAQTP
;
A
#
# COMPACT_ATOMS: atom_id res chain seq x y z
N MET A 1 -27.76 67.80 30.41
CA MET A 1 -27.49 66.80 31.46
C MET A 1 -26.27 66.01 31.01
N THR A 2 -25.16 66.14 31.78
CA THR A 2 -23.94 65.30 31.85
C THR A 2 -23.28 64.92 30.51
N ASP A 3 -22.21 65.55 30.03
CA ASP A 3 -20.82 65.68 30.54
C ASP A 3 -19.93 64.44 30.28
N HIS A 4 -18.75 64.75 29.71
CA HIS A 4 -17.47 64.04 29.65
C HIS A 4 -16.90 63.51 28.31
N GLN A 5 -15.63 63.91 28.15
CA GLN A 5 -14.69 63.79 27.03
C GLN A 5 -14.21 62.35 26.76
N ILE A 6 -13.57 62.11 25.61
CA ILE A 6 -12.18 61.62 25.49
C ILE A 6 -11.72 61.71 24.01
N ALA A 7 -10.43 61.93 23.85
CA ALA A 7 -9.76 62.47 22.69
C ALA A 7 -8.79 61.44 22.04
N ILE A 8 -8.51 61.61 20.74
CA ILE A 8 -7.26 61.28 19.96
C ILE A 8 -6.97 59.75 19.82
N TRP A 9 -6.61 59.15 18.67
CA TRP A 9 -5.48 59.42 17.78
C TRP A 9 -5.69 58.95 16.33
N THR A 10 -5.17 59.79 15.42
CA THR A 10 -4.92 59.50 14.01
C THR A 10 -3.73 58.55 13.87
N LEU A 11 -3.92 57.42 13.21
CA LEU A 11 -2.90 56.89 12.30
C LEU A 11 -3.64 56.32 11.10
N GLY A 12 -3.42 56.95 9.95
CA GLY A 12 -4.07 56.60 8.70
C GLY A 12 -3.65 55.24 8.18
N LEU A 13 -4.58 54.58 7.52
CA LEU A 13 -4.31 53.60 6.48
C LEU A 13 -5.43 53.76 5.44
N THR A 14 -5.10 54.47 4.37
CA THR A 14 -5.87 54.46 3.13
C THR A 14 -5.94 53.03 2.62
N ALA A 15 -7.17 52.55 2.43
CA ALA A 15 -7.44 51.30 1.76
C ALA A 15 -6.90 51.37 0.32
N VAL A 16 -6.01 50.43 -0.02
CA VAL A 16 -5.68 50.11 -1.41
C VAL A 16 -6.10 48.66 -1.61
N ALA A 17 -7.16 48.47 -2.39
CA ALA A 17 -7.54 47.17 -2.90
C ALA A 17 -6.52 46.75 -3.96
N VAL A 18 -5.74 45.71 -3.68
CA VAL A 18 -4.90 45.03 -4.67
C VAL A 18 -5.48 43.64 -4.90
N ILE A 19 -5.98 43.42 -6.11
CA ILE A 19 -6.35 42.12 -6.65
C ILE A 19 -5.03 41.35 -6.83
N GLY A 20 -4.75 40.42 -5.93
CA GLY A 20 -3.50 39.65 -5.90
C GLY A 20 -3.77 38.15 -5.85
N THR A 21 -3.52 37.51 -6.99
CA THR A 21 -3.59 36.08 -7.28
C THR A 21 -2.92 35.22 -6.19
N TRP A 22 -3.60 34.17 -5.73
CA TRP A 22 -3.05 33.16 -4.83
C TRP A 22 -1.88 32.44 -5.52
N LEU A 23 -0.64 32.86 -5.24
CA LEU A 23 0.54 32.07 -5.57
C LEU A 23 0.62 30.94 -4.56
N SER A 24 0.25 29.73 -4.99
CA SER A 24 0.47 28.49 -4.26
C SER A 24 1.96 28.37 -3.93
N VAL A 25 2.32 28.46 -2.65
CA VAL A 25 3.68 28.14 -2.20
C VAL A 25 3.92 26.66 -2.50
N PRO A 26 4.88 26.29 -3.36
CA PRO A 26 5.22 24.89 -3.55
C PRO A 26 5.83 24.39 -2.23
N GLN A 27 5.08 23.52 -1.55
CA GLN A 27 5.49 22.88 -0.32
C GLN A 27 6.79 22.10 -0.61
N PHE A 28 7.92 22.62 -0.12
CA PHE A 28 9.25 22.05 -0.36
C PHE A 28 9.34 20.69 0.34
N GLN A 29 9.01 19.61 -0.38
CA GLN A 29 9.18 18.25 0.10
C GLN A 29 10.64 17.83 -0.17
N PRO A 30 11.45 17.60 0.88
CA PRO A 30 12.86 17.33 0.70
C PRO A 30 13.09 16.04 -0.11
N ALA A 31 14.14 16.00 -0.94
CA ALA A 31 14.36 14.94 -1.93
C ALA A 31 14.45 13.51 -1.37
N TRP A 32 14.78 13.33 -0.08
CA TRP A 32 14.76 12.02 0.57
C TRP A 32 13.35 11.47 0.80
N PHE A 33 12.31 12.32 0.84
CA PHE A 33 10.90 11.91 0.82
C PHE A 33 10.47 11.35 -0.55
N LYS A 34 11.12 11.75 -1.65
CA LYS A 34 10.81 11.22 -3.00
C LYS A 34 11.28 9.78 -3.20
N ARG A 35 12.38 9.36 -2.55
CA ARG A 35 12.94 8.00 -2.72
C ARG A 35 12.08 6.91 -2.08
N ARG A 36 11.43 7.18 -0.93
CA ARG A 36 10.50 6.23 -0.30
C ARG A 36 9.15 6.12 -1.02
N ARG A 37 8.75 7.11 -1.84
CA ARG A 37 7.45 7.07 -2.52
C ARG A 37 7.37 5.97 -3.58
N ASN A 38 8.46 5.58 -4.23
CA ASN A 38 8.37 4.62 -5.33
C ASN A 38 8.53 3.16 -4.88
N GLN A 39 8.81 2.90 -3.61
CA GLN A 39 8.87 1.55 -3.07
C GLN A 39 7.48 1.13 -2.58
N ILE A 40 7.10 -0.11 -2.86
CA ILE A 40 5.90 -0.69 -2.26
C ILE A 40 6.15 -0.91 -0.76
N GLU A 41 5.13 -0.67 0.06
CA GLU A 41 5.18 -0.84 1.51
C GLU A 41 3.89 -1.50 1.97
N ILE A 42 3.98 -2.44 2.92
CA ILE A 42 2.84 -3.01 3.64
C ILE A 42 2.64 -2.18 4.92
N THR A 43 1.46 -1.61 5.10
CA THR A 43 1.11 -0.81 6.30
C THR A 43 0.26 -1.59 7.30
N SER A 44 -0.45 -2.61 6.84
CA SER A 44 -1.16 -3.59 7.67
C SER A 44 -1.12 -4.96 7.00
N PRO A 45 -0.73 -6.04 7.71
CA PRO A 45 -0.35 -6.07 9.13
C PRO A 45 1.01 -5.39 9.39
N ARG A 46 1.25 -4.97 10.63
CA ARG A 46 2.59 -4.58 11.10
C ARG A 46 3.42 -5.82 11.47
N PRO A 47 4.76 -5.69 11.56
CA PRO A 47 5.61 -6.81 11.98
C PRO A 47 5.15 -7.43 13.30
N GLY A 48 4.89 -8.74 13.28
CA GLY A 48 4.42 -9.52 14.42
C GLY A 48 2.95 -9.34 14.78
N GLU A 49 2.19 -8.55 14.02
CA GLU A 49 0.76 -8.34 14.27
C GLU A 49 -0.07 -9.55 13.81
N ILE A 50 -1.19 -9.80 14.50
CA ILE A 50 -2.16 -10.82 14.10
C ILE A 50 -2.92 -10.33 12.87
N LEU A 51 -3.10 -11.21 11.88
CA LEU A 51 -3.93 -10.93 10.72
C LEU A 51 -5.39 -10.66 11.14
N ARG A 52 -5.95 -9.56 10.66
CA ARG A 52 -7.32 -9.12 10.98
C ARG A 52 -8.12 -8.92 9.68
N ASP A 53 -9.36 -8.48 9.84
CA ASP A 53 -10.26 -8.12 8.75
C ASP A 53 -10.44 -9.26 7.73
N SER A 54 -10.91 -10.39 8.25
CA SER A 54 -11.10 -11.58 7.44
C SER A 54 -12.37 -11.51 6.58
N LYS A 55 -12.28 -12.11 5.40
CA LYS A 55 -13.36 -12.26 4.43
C LYS A 55 -13.34 -13.69 3.92
N ARG A 56 -14.50 -14.32 3.83
CA ARG A 56 -14.62 -15.65 3.22
C ARG A 56 -14.62 -15.50 1.69
N LEU A 57 -13.60 -16.02 1.05
CA LEU A 57 -13.43 -16.09 -0.41
C LEU A 57 -13.19 -17.55 -0.81
N ALA A 58 -13.28 -17.90 -2.09
CA ALA A 58 -12.67 -19.15 -2.54
C ALA A 58 -11.15 -18.92 -2.58
N PRO A 59 -10.31 -19.73 -1.90
CA PRO A 59 -10.56 -21.09 -1.38
C PRO A 59 -10.93 -21.18 0.11
N GLY A 60 -10.91 -20.08 0.88
CA GLY A 60 -11.36 -20.10 2.27
C GLY A 60 -11.29 -18.75 2.98
N LEU A 61 -10.88 -18.76 4.25
CA LEU A 61 -10.75 -17.52 5.03
C LEU A 61 -9.52 -16.74 4.54
N CYS A 62 -9.74 -15.53 4.06
CA CYS A 62 -8.69 -14.64 3.58
C CYS A 62 -8.61 -13.40 4.48
N PHE A 63 -7.43 -12.83 4.61
CA PHE A 63 -7.16 -11.67 5.47
C PHE A 63 -6.75 -10.48 4.64
N ARG A 64 -7.21 -9.30 5.04
CA ARG A 64 -6.90 -8.06 4.34
C ARG A 64 -5.45 -7.66 4.60
N VAL A 65 -4.77 -7.24 3.53
CA VAL A 65 -3.45 -6.63 3.57
C VAL A 65 -3.55 -5.27 2.89
N THR A 66 -3.00 -4.24 3.50
CA THR A 66 -3.02 -2.88 2.96
C THR A 66 -1.63 -2.29 2.96
N GLY A 67 -1.45 -1.27 2.12
CA GLY A 67 -0.15 -0.65 2.00
C GLY A 67 -0.15 0.62 1.18
N ARG A 68 1.06 1.08 0.88
CA ARG A 68 1.30 2.27 0.06
C ARG A 68 2.25 1.98 -1.09
N LEU A 69 2.04 2.70 -2.19
CA LEU A 69 2.91 2.77 -3.35
C LEU A 69 2.66 4.12 -4.03
N GLY A 70 3.67 4.96 -4.15
CA GLY A 70 3.51 6.29 -4.72
C GLY A 70 3.25 6.29 -6.22
N ILE A 71 3.86 5.38 -6.99
CA ILE A 71 3.62 5.24 -8.42
C ILE A 71 3.64 3.76 -8.79
N LEU A 72 2.55 3.27 -9.38
CA LEU A 72 2.51 1.97 -10.07
C LEU A 72 2.90 2.17 -11.54
N PRO A 73 4.04 1.62 -12.02
CA PRO A 73 4.42 1.76 -13.41
C PRO A 73 3.38 1.16 -14.37
N GLY A 74 3.26 1.72 -15.57
CA GLY A 74 2.38 1.20 -16.61
C GLY A 74 2.64 -0.29 -16.88
N ASN A 75 1.58 -1.06 -17.12
CA ASN A 75 1.62 -2.52 -17.31
C ASN A 75 2.17 -3.33 -16.12
N HIS A 76 2.33 -2.73 -14.94
CA HIS A 76 2.64 -3.46 -13.71
C HIS A 76 1.38 -3.68 -12.88
N ARG A 77 1.43 -4.69 -12.01
CA ARG A 77 0.39 -4.96 -11.02
C ARG A 77 1.02 -5.27 -9.68
N ILE A 78 0.30 -4.94 -8.62
CA ILE A 78 0.67 -5.37 -7.28
C ILE A 78 0.19 -6.81 -7.09
N TRP A 79 1.09 -7.67 -6.62
CA TRP A 79 0.79 -9.05 -6.24
C TRP A 79 1.19 -9.29 -4.79
N LEU A 80 0.44 -10.16 -4.13
CA LEU A 80 0.75 -10.62 -2.79
C LEU A 80 1.25 -12.06 -2.85
N LEU A 81 2.21 -12.41 -1.99
CA LEU A 81 2.66 -13.78 -1.80
C LEU A 81 2.72 -14.09 -0.31
N VAL A 82 2.53 -15.35 0.03
CA VAL A 82 2.64 -15.85 1.40
C VAL A 82 3.73 -16.90 1.47
N GLN A 83 4.54 -16.83 2.52
CA GLN A 83 5.52 -17.83 2.88
C GLN A 83 5.26 -18.27 4.33
N PRO A 84 4.87 -19.53 4.57
CA PRO A 84 4.85 -20.08 5.92
C PRO A 84 6.23 -20.00 6.58
N MET A 85 6.29 -19.64 7.86
CA MET A 85 7.56 -19.57 8.57
C MET A 85 8.28 -20.92 8.58
N GLY A 86 9.57 -20.92 8.23
CA GLY A 86 10.39 -22.13 8.09
C GLY A 86 10.31 -22.79 6.70
N SER A 87 9.37 -22.38 5.86
CA SER A 87 9.33 -22.77 4.45
C SER A 87 10.29 -21.91 3.61
N LYS A 88 10.81 -22.46 2.51
CA LYS A 88 11.51 -21.69 1.46
C LYS A 88 10.62 -21.44 0.24
N SER A 89 9.34 -21.75 0.38
CA SER A 89 8.37 -21.75 -0.70
C SER A 89 7.40 -20.59 -0.55
N PHE A 90 6.98 -20.02 -1.69
CA PHE A 90 6.07 -18.89 -1.77
C PHE A 90 4.81 -19.28 -2.52
N TRP A 91 3.66 -18.89 -1.99
CA TRP A 91 2.36 -19.08 -2.61
C TRP A 91 1.84 -17.73 -3.08
N PRO A 92 1.85 -17.47 -4.41
CA PRO A 92 1.19 -16.31 -4.97
C PRO A 92 -0.28 -16.27 -4.57
N GLN A 93 -0.76 -15.07 -4.30
CA GLN A 93 -2.13 -14.77 -3.96
C GLN A 93 -2.75 -14.00 -5.11
N GLY A 94 -3.90 -14.42 -5.59
CA GLY A 94 -4.58 -13.74 -6.71
C GLY A 94 -6.04 -14.13 -6.85
N PHE A 95 -6.65 -14.65 -5.78
CA PHE A 95 -8.07 -14.97 -5.72
C PHE A 95 -8.94 -13.71 -5.81
N GLU A 96 -8.42 -12.57 -5.36
CA GLU A 96 -9.00 -11.25 -5.55
C GLU A 96 -7.88 -10.29 -5.98
N GLN A 97 -8.14 -9.47 -7.01
CA GLN A 97 -7.14 -8.55 -7.53
C GLN A 97 -6.85 -7.44 -6.51
N VAL A 98 -5.57 -7.10 -6.33
CA VAL A 98 -5.16 -5.95 -5.52
C VAL A 98 -5.70 -4.66 -6.13
N THR A 99 -6.39 -3.86 -5.33
CA THR A 99 -6.85 -2.53 -5.69
C THR A 99 -5.75 -1.51 -5.40
N TYR A 100 -5.59 -0.52 -6.28
CA TYR A 100 -4.63 0.57 -6.13
C TYR A 100 -5.29 1.90 -6.51
N ASP A 101 -5.19 2.88 -5.63
CA ASP A 101 -5.63 4.25 -5.88
C ASP A 101 -4.40 5.13 -6.23
N PRO A 102 -4.26 5.59 -7.48
CA PRO A 102 -3.13 6.40 -7.90
C PRO A 102 -3.13 7.82 -7.29
N VAL A 103 -4.26 8.29 -6.73
CA VAL A 103 -4.36 9.62 -6.12
C VAL A 103 -3.78 9.62 -4.71
N THR A 104 -4.15 8.64 -3.90
CA THR A 104 -3.69 8.51 -2.50
C THR A 104 -2.40 7.69 -2.37
N GLY A 105 -2.11 6.85 -3.38
CA GLY A 105 -1.05 5.86 -3.37
C GLY A 105 -1.37 4.67 -2.46
N GLU A 106 -2.63 4.48 -2.06
CA GLU A 106 -3.04 3.37 -1.21
C GLU A 106 -3.37 2.14 -2.05
N TRP A 107 -3.07 0.97 -1.52
CA TRP A 107 -3.48 -0.30 -2.10
C TRP A 107 -4.04 -1.25 -1.05
N SER A 108 -4.90 -2.17 -1.50
CA SER A 108 -5.41 -3.24 -0.64
C SER A 108 -5.62 -4.54 -1.41
N GLY A 109 -5.33 -5.65 -0.76
CA GLY A 109 -5.56 -6.99 -1.28
C GLY A 109 -5.91 -7.96 -0.18
N PHE A 110 -6.03 -9.23 -0.54
CA PHE A 110 -6.33 -10.31 0.39
C PHE A 110 -5.32 -11.43 0.21
N ILE A 111 -4.94 -12.04 1.32
CA ILE A 111 -4.12 -13.25 1.34
C ILE A 111 -4.92 -14.40 1.94
N PHE A 112 -4.80 -15.57 1.34
CA PHE A 112 -5.25 -16.81 1.96
C PHE A 112 -4.15 -17.32 2.89
N GLU A 113 -4.50 -17.62 4.13
CA GLU A 113 -3.60 -18.29 5.05
C GLU A 113 -3.70 -19.81 4.83
N PRO A 114 -2.60 -20.50 4.48
CA PRO A 114 -2.60 -21.95 4.43
C PRO A 114 -2.68 -22.48 5.85
N SER A 115 -3.78 -23.15 6.18
CA SER A 115 -4.09 -23.61 7.54
C SER A 115 -2.94 -24.35 8.22
N GLY A 116 -2.63 -23.97 9.45
CA GLY A 116 -1.75 -24.73 10.36
C GLY A 116 -0.41 -24.06 10.68
N HIS A 117 -0.19 -22.82 10.25
CA HIS A 117 1.05 -22.10 10.52
C HIS A 117 0.82 -20.92 11.46
N ALA A 118 1.37 -20.95 12.67
CA ALA A 118 1.20 -19.85 13.64
C ALA A 118 1.74 -18.48 13.18
N LYS A 119 2.67 -18.49 12.21
CA LYS A 119 3.29 -17.29 11.65
C LYS A 119 3.55 -17.47 10.16
N ILE A 120 3.39 -16.38 9.42
CA ILE A 120 3.69 -16.30 7.99
C ILE A 120 4.45 -15.01 7.67
N ALA A 121 5.22 -15.03 6.59
CA ALA A 121 5.72 -13.83 5.94
C ALA A 121 4.81 -13.47 4.75
N VAL A 122 4.42 -12.21 4.69
CA VAL A 122 3.60 -11.64 3.62
C VAL A 122 4.50 -10.75 2.77
N PHE A 123 4.51 -11.03 1.47
CA PHE A 123 5.26 -10.26 0.49
C PHE A 123 4.30 -9.46 -0.38
N ALA A 124 4.60 -8.19 -0.61
CA ALA A 124 3.98 -7.38 -1.64
C ALA A 124 5.02 -7.08 -2.72
N VAL A 125 4.68 -7.33 -3.97
CA VAL A 125 5.59 -7.12 -5.11
C VAL A 125 4.92 -6.29 -6.20
N VAL A 126 5.68 -5.43 -6.86
CA VAL A 126 5.27 -4.78 -8.11
C VAL A 126 5.76 -5.62 -9.27
N ALA A 127 4.84 -6.41 -9.84
CA ALA A 127 5.15 -7.40 -10.86
C ALA A 127 5.06 -6.78 -12.27
N PRO A 128 6.11 -6.87 -13.11
CA PRO A 128 5.99 -6.57 -14.54
C PRO A 128 5.15 -7.64 -15.25
N ARG A 129 4.84 -7.40 -16.52
CA ARG A 129 3.96 -8.28 -17.32
C ARG A 129 4.43 -9.74 -17.39
N SER A 130 5.73 -10.00 -17.39
CA SER A 130 6.29 -11.37 -17.41
C SER A 130 5.94 -12.13 -16.13
N ALA A 131 6.25 -11.55 -14.96
CA ALA A 131 5.91 -12.13 -13.66
C ALA A 131 4.40 -12.24 -13.44
N GLN A 132 3.61 -11.28 -13.93
CA GLN A 132 2.15 -11.36 -13.88
C GLN A 132 1.62 -12.61 -14.57
N ALA A 133 2.08 -12.91 -15.80
CA ALA A 133 1.63 -14.08 -16.54
C ALA A 133 1.92 -15.38 -15.77
N PHE A 134 3.05 -15.43 -15.07
CA PHE A 134 3.41 -16.55 -14.22
C PHE A 134 2.50 -16.70 -13.00
N PHE A 135 2.22 -15.61 -12.29
CA PHE A 135 1.30 -15.64 -11.15
C PHE A 135 -0.14 -15.95 -11.58
N GLU A 136 -0.59 -15.41 -12.70
CA GLU A 136 -1.90 -15.73 -13.30
C GLU A 136 -2.00 -17.20 -13.69
N TYR A 137 -0.94 -17.77 -14.28
CA TYR A 137 -0.89 -19.19 -14.59
C TYR A 137 -1.03 -20.04 -13.31
N TYR A 138 -0.29 -19.69 -12.26
CA TYR A 138 -0.37 -20.34 -10.96
C TYR A 138 -1.81 -20.28 -10.38
N GLN A 139 -2.48 -19.12 -10.42
CA GLN A 139 -3.86 -19.01 -9.94
C GLN A 139 -4.85 -19.83 -10.77
N LYS A 140 -4.67 -19.85 -12.09
CA LYS A 140 -5.59 -20.53 -13.01
C LYS A 140 -5.43 -22.06 -12.99
N HIS A 141 -4.21 -22.54 -12.82
CA HIS A 141 -3.87 -23.97 -12.94
C HIS A 141 -3.43 -24.62 -11.64
N GLY A 142 -3.36 -23.86 -10.54
CA GLY A 142 -2.99 -24.35 -9.21
C GLY A 142 -3.83 -25.54 -8.76
N GLY A 143 -5.15 -25.49 -8.99
CA GLY A 143 -6.04 -26.60 -8.65
C GLY A 143 -5.71 -27.93 -9.36
N THR A 144 -5.15 -27.89 -10.57
CA THR A 144 -4.75 -29.09 -11.33
C THR A 144 -3.35 -29.58 -10.96
N THR A 145 -2.48 -28.65 -10.54
CA THR A 145 -1.07 -28.93 -10.20
C THR A 145 -0.86 -29.20 -8.71
N GLY A 146 -1.92 -29.12 -7.89
CA GLY A 146 -1.80 -29.25 -6.44
C GLY A 146 -1.24 -28.00 -5.74
N TRP A 147 -1.27 -26.85 -6.42
CA TRP A 147 -0.77 -25.56 -5.93
C TRP A 147 0.73 -25.60 -5.60
N ASP A 148 1.52 -26.13 -6.54
CA ASP A 148 2.99 -26.23 -6.44
C ASP A 148 3.63 -24.85 -6.16
N PRO A 149 4.30 -24.67 -5.02
CA PRO A 149 4.79 -23.37 -4.64
C PRO A 149 5.95 -22.89 -5.52
N LEU A 150 6.19 -21.58 -5.46
CA LEU A 150 7.40 -21.00 -6.02
C LEU A 150 8.57 -21.22 -5.06
N HIS A 151 9.74 -21.56 -5.59
CA HIS A 151 10.96 -21.64 -4.78
C HIS A 151 11.66 -20.28 -4.63
N GLU A 152 11.32 -19.33 -5.51
CA GLU A 152 11.84 -17.97 -5.47
C GLU A 152 10.80 -16.99 -6.02
N ILE A 153 10.89 -15.75 -5.55
CA ILE A 153 10.16 -14.63 -6.15
C ILE A 153 10.90 -14.24 -7.43
N PRO A 154 10.22 -14.10 -8.59
CA PRO A 154 10.85 -13.71 -9.85
C PRO A 154 11.80 -12.51 -9.69
N ALA A 155 13.01 -12.62 -10.24
CA ALA A 155 14.07 -11.62 -10.05
C ALA A 155 13.69 -10.22 -10.61
N GLU A 156 12.79 -10.19 -11.60
CA GLU A 156 12.21 -8.95 -12.14
C GLU A 156 11.32 -8.18 -11.16
N CYS A 157 10.82 -8.82 -10.08
CA CYS A 157 10.05 -8.19 -9.01
C CYS A 157 10.97 -7.45 -8.03
N ILE A 158 11.75 -6.50 -8.54
CA ILE A 158 12.78 -5.75 -7.78
C ILE A 158 12.12 -4.91 -6.66
N ASN A 159 10.97 -4.31 -6.96
CA ASN A 159 10.23 -3.52 -5.98
C ASN A 159 9.31 -4.44 -5.16
N ARG A 160 9.79 -4.79 -3.97
CA ARG A 160 9.11 -5.68 -3.03
C ARG A 160 9.24 -5.24 -1.58
N TRP A 161 8.29 -5.67 -0.76
CA TRP A 161 8.26 -5.49 0.68
C TRP A 161 7.81 -6.76 1.37
N GLU A 162 8.27 -6.96 2.60
CA GLU A 162 7.99 -8.14 3.42
C GLU A 162 7.54 -7.71 4.81
N VAL A 163 6.58 -8.44 5.37
CA VAL A 163 6.21 -8.35 6.78
C VAL A 163 5.90 -9.72 7.35
N GLU A 164 6.46 -10.04 8.52
CA GLU A 164 6.05 -11.21 9.29
C GLU A 164 4.78 -10.90 10.08
N ALA A 165 3.80 -11.80 10.05
CA ALA A 165 2.53 -11.69 10.74
C ALA A 165 2.17 -12.98 11.48
N GLN A 166 1.34 -12.86 12.51
CA GLN A 166 0.77 -13.98 13.24
C GLN A 166 -0.58 -14.36 12.62
N THR A 167 -0.85 -15.65 12.54
CA THR A 167 -2.18 -16.14 12.15
C THR A 167 -3.10 -16.13 13.38
N PRO A 168 -4.42 -15.91 13.20
CA PRO A 168 -5.38 -15.93 14.32
C PRO A 168 -5.53 -17.28 15.01
#